data_AF-G2FSP6-F1
#
_entry.id   AF-G2FSP6-F1
#
_cell.length_a   1.000
_cell.length_b   1.000
_cell.length_c   1.000
_cell.angle_alpha   90.00
_cell.angle_beta   90.00
_cell.angle_gamma   90.00
#
_symmetry.space_group_name_H-M   'P 1'
#
loop_
_entity.id
_entity.type
_entity.pdbx_description
1 polymer ?
#
loop_
_entity_poly.entity_id
_entity_poly.type
_entity_poly.pdbx_seq_one_letter_code
_entity_poly.pdbx_strand_id
1 'polypeptide(L)' 'MFPQIVSTKKGDGKTYRYLHIVESYRDGKILKKRRITSLVNIDECSEKEIEQIILNLKLNSLLQTRVLGSLNDLDPK' A
#
# COMPACT_ATOMS: atom_id res chain seq x y z
N MET A 1 -0.34 0.52 9.39
CA MET A 1 0.08 0.54 7.97
C MET A 1 -0.27 1.90 7.37
N PHE A 2 0.42 2.35 6.31
CA PHE A 2 0.10 3.61 5.61
C PHE A 2 0.55 3.56 4.14
N PRO A 3 -0.05 4.37 3.24
CA PRO A 3 0.40 4.50 1.86
C PRO A 3 1.70 5.32 1.78
N GLN A 4 2.64 4.90 0.93
CA GLN A 4 3.89 5.61 0.66
C GLN A 4 4.24 5.55 -0.83
N ILE A 5 4.59 6.70 -1.41
CA ILE A 5 5.13 6.76 -2.77
C ILE A 5 6.64 6.52 -2.72
N VAL A 6 7.14 5.63 -3.56
CA VAL A 6 8.58 5.31 -3.68
C VAL A 6 9.01 5.43 -5.13
N SER A 7 10.15 6.09 -5.35
CA SER A 7 10.80 6.18 -6.66
C SER A 7 11.74 4.99 -6.86
N THR A 8 11.62 4.31 -7.99
CA THR A 8 12.44 3.16 -8.38
C THR A 8 13.06 3.42 -9.73
N LYS A 9 14.39 3.32 -9.83
CA LYS A 9 15.10 3.40 -11.11
C LYS A 9 15.14 2.00 -11.73
N LYS A 10 14.62 1.85 -12.95
CA LYS A 10 14.68 0.57 -13.68
C LYS A 10 15.90 0.52 -14.61
N GLY A 11 16.18 -0.67 -15.17
CA GLY A 11 17.34 -0.93 -16.03
C GLY A 11 17.35 -0.13 -17.34
N ASP A 12 16.22 0.44 -17.74
CA ASP A 12 16.09 1.38 -18.86
C ASP A 12 16.56 2.82 -18.51
N GLY A 13 17.01 3.04 -17.29
CA GLY A 13 17.48 4.33 -16.79
C GLY A 13 16.36 5.28 -16.36
N LYS A 14 15.09 4.93 -16.56
CA LYS A 14 13.95 5.74 -16.16
C LYS A 14 13.62 5.56 -14.67
N THR A 15 13.11 6.63 -14.08
CA THR A 15 12.60 6.63 -12.71
C THR A 15 11.09 6.46 -12.76
N TYR A 16 10.60 5.48 -12.02
CA TYR A 16 9.19 5.16 -11.89
C TYR A 16 8.74 5.41 -10.47
N ARG A 17 7.53 5.94 -10.28
CA ARG A 17 6.98 6.19 -8.95
C ARG A 17 5.85 5.20 -8.67
N TYR A 18 5.94 4.50 -7.55
CA TYR A 18 4.96 3.51 -7.15
C TYR A 18 4.30 3.87 -5.83
N LEU A 19 2.99 3.67 -5.75
CA LEU A 19 2.26 3.69 -4.49
C LEU A 19 2.37 2.32 -3.82
N HIS A 20 2.89 2.30 -2.60
CA HIS A 20 3.04 1.10 -1.78
C HIS A 20 2.22 1.20 -0.50
N ILE A 21 1.79 0.05 0.02
CA ILE A 21 1.38 -0.06 1.42
C ILE A 21 2.58 -0.48 2.23
N VAL A 22 2.91 0.31 3.24
CA VAL A 22 4.03 0.05 4.15
C VAL A 22 3.54 -0.10 5.58
N GLU A 23 4.25 -0.92 6.32
CA GLU A 23 4.06 -1.09 7.74
C GLU A 23 5.30 -0.63 8.49
N SER A 24 5.10 0.24 9.47
CA SER A 24 6.13 0.55 10.47
C SER A 24 6.06 -0.48 11.59
N TYR A 25 7.23 -0.99 11.99
CA TYR A 25 7.37 -1.89 13.13
C TYR A 25 8.60 -1.51 13.93
N ARG A 26 8.64 -1.90 15.21
CA ARG A 26 9.84 -1.73 16.04
C ARG A 26 10.63 -3.01 16.07
N ASP A 27 11.93 -2.88 15.87
CA ASP A 27 12.92 -3.92 16.11
C ASP A 27 13.83 -3.43 17.24
N GLY A 28 13.52 -3.87 18.46
CA GLY A 28 14.05 -3.29 19.69
C GLY A 28 13.74 -1.78 19.81
N LYS A 29 14.80 -0.96 19.82
CA LYS A 29 14.69 0.51 19.89
C LYS A 29 14.61 1.19 18.52
N ILE A 30 14.74 0.44 17.43
CA ILE A 30 14.80 1.00 16.07
C ILE A 30 13.42 0.89 15.42
N LEU A 31 12.92 2.01 14.89
CA LEU A 31 11.74 2.02 14.04
C LEU A 31 12.13 1.63 12.61
N LYS A 32 11.64 0.49 12.15
CA LYS A 32 11.84 -0.01 10.78
C LYS A 32 10.55 0.08 9.99
N LYS A 33 10.68 0.00 8.67
CA LYS A 33 9.55 -0.06 7.73
C LYS A 33 9.72 -1.25 6.82
N ARG A 34 8.63 -1.96 6.53
CA ARG A 34 8.59 -2.99 5.48
C ARG A 34 7.49 -2.66 4.49
N ARG A 35 7.76 -2.92 3.21
CA ARG A 35 6.74 -2.88 2.16
C ARG A 35 5.88 -4.13 2.28
N ILE A 36 4.58 -3.93 2.41
CA ILE A 36 3.58 -5.01 2.44
C ILE A 36 3.18 -5.38 1.01
N THR A 37 2.84 -4.38 0.19
CA THR A 37 2.49 -4.60 -1.21
C THR A 37 2.75 -3.36 -2.07
N SER A 38 2.80 -3.56 -3.38
CA SER A 38 2.80 -2.50 -4.39
C SER A 38 1.43 -2.43 -5.03
N LEU A 39 0.84 -1.23 -5.09
CA LEU A 39 -0.49 -1.04 -5.64
C LEU A 39 -0.43 -0.70 -7.12
N VAL A 40 0.20 0.44 -7.45
CA VAL A 40 0.16 0.96 -8.82
C VAL A 40 1.35 1.86 -9.12
N ASN A 41 1.72 1.92 -10.41
CA ASN A 41 2.61 2.95 -10.94
C ASN A 41 1.83 4.27 -11.04
N ILE A 42 2.17 5.27 -10.23
CA ILE A 42 1.41 6.53 -10.23
C ILE A 42 1.67 7.36 -11.49
N ASP A 43 2.74 7.06 -12.24
CA ASP A 43 3.01 7.72 -13.52
C ASP A 43 2.03 7.28 -14.62
N GLU A 44 1.30 6.19 -14.40
CA GLU A 44 0.25 5.66 -15.28
C GLU A 44 -1.17 6.01 -14.81
N CYS A 45 -1.29 6.74 -13.69
CA CYS A 45 -2.57 7.15 -13.12
C CYS A 45 -2.78 8.66 -13.27
N SER A 46 -4.04 9.04 -13.47
CA SER A 46 -4.47 10.41 -13.26
C SER A 46 -4.45 10.79 -11.78
N GLU A 47 -4.36 12.08 -11.49
CA GLU A 47 -4.41 12.61 -10.12
C GLU A 47 -5.67 12.16 -9.37
N LYS A 48 -6.83 12.15 -10.05
CA LYS A 48 -8.09 11.66 -9.48
C LYS A 48 -8.03 10.19 -9.10
N GLU A 49 -7.41 9.34 -9.92
CA GLU A 49 -7.26 7.92 -9.60
C GLU A 49 -6.36 7.71 -8.38
N ILE A 50 -5.25 8.47 -8.30
CA ILE A 50 -4.35 8.43 -7.14
C ILE A 50 -5.10 8.87 -5.88
N GLU A 51 -5.86 9.97 -5.93
CA GLU A 51 -6.68 10.44 -4.82
C GLU A 51 -7.72 9.41 -4.38
N GLN A 52 -8.45 8.81 -5.33
CA GLN A 52 -9.45 7.78 -5.04
C GLN A 52 -8.82 6.54 -4.39
N ILE A 53 -7.66 6.10 -4.87
CA ILE A 53 -6.92 4.98 -4.26
C ILE A 53 -6.52 5.35 -2.82
N ILE A 54 -5.96 6.53 -2.59
CA ILE A 54 -5.57 6.98 -1.25
C ILE A 54 -6.79 7.11 -0.33
N LEU A 55 -7.90 7.66 -0.81
CA LEU A 55 -9.15 7.81 -0.07
C LEU A 55 -9.73 6.45 0.31
N ASN A 56 -9.81 5.51 -0.63
CA ASN A 56 -10.26 4.15 -0.38
C ASN A 56 -9.37 3.44 0.63
N LEU A 57 -8.05 3.60 0.55
CA LEU A 57 -7.12 3.03 1.55
C LEU A 57 -7.34 3.62 2.94
N LYS A 58 -7.57 4.94 3.04
CA LYS A 58 -7.88 5.59 4.32
C LYS A 58 -9.19 5.07 4.90
N LEU A 59 -10.24 4.98 4.10
CA LEU A 59 -11.55 4.46 4.52
C LEU A 59 -11.44 3.00 4.99
N ASN A 60 -10.75 2.15 4.24
CA ASN A 60 -10.51 0.76 4.63
C ASN A 60 -9.60 0.65 5.86
N SER A 61 -8.64 1.56 6.05
CA SER A 61 -7.81 1.61 7.25
C SER A 61 -8.58 2.06 8.50
N LEU A 62 -9.62 2.90 8.35
CA LEU A 62 -10.52 3.31 9.43
C LEU A 62 -11.50 2.19 9.82
N LEU A 63 -11.80 1.26 8.91
CA LEU A 63 -12.58 0.06 9.20
C LEU A 63 -11.77 -0.99 9.99
N GLN A 64 -10.47 -0.78 10.25
CA GLN A 64 -9.61 -1.76 10.95
C GLN A 64 -9.82 -1.84 12.48
N THR A 65 -10.85 -1.21 13.06
CA THR A 65 -11.32 -1.59 14.42
C THR A 65 -12.35 -2.72 14.42
N ARG A 66 -12.85 -3.14 13.24
CA ARG A 66 -13.64 -4.37 13.11
C ARG A 66 -13.05 -5.21 11.99
N VAL A 67 -12.59 -6.40 12.39
CA VAL A 67 -12.37 -7.61 11.58
C VAL A 67 -12.95 -7.44 10.18
N LEU A 68 -12.12 -7.01 9.21
CA LEU A 68 -12.47 -7.26 7.83
C LEU A 68 -12.35 -8.77 7.68
N GLY A 69 -13.47 -9.40 7.35
CA GLY A 69 -13.61 -10.84 7.19
C GLY A 69 -12.38 -11.45 6.56
N SER A 70 -11.84 -12.43 7.28
CA SER A 70 -10.86 -13.38 6.79
C SER A 70 -11.49 -14.18 5.67
N LEU A 71 -10.68 -14.58 4.71
CA LEU A 71 -10.90 -15.88 4.09
C LEU A 71 -11.00 -16.92 5.22
N ASN A 72 -12.17 -17.35 5.65
CA ASN A 72 -12.47 -18.73 5.27
C ASN A 72 -13.28 -18.75 3.95
N ASP A 73 -13.64 -17.56 3.45
CA ASP A 73 -14.52 -17.27 2.31
C ASP A 73 -14.05 -17.75 0.92
N LEU A 74 -12.98 -18.55 0.82
CA LEU A 74 -12.54 -19.24 -0.41
C LEU A 74 -12.81 -20.76 -0.41
N ASP A 75 -13.25 -21.36 0.70
CA ASP A 75 -13.49 -22.81 0.72
C ASP A 75 -14.97 -23.13 0.46
N PRO A 76 -15.34 -23.85 -0.62
CA PRO A 76 -16.58 -24.59 -0.66
C PRO A 76 -16.36 -25.91 0.11
N LYS A 77 -16.79 -25.94 1.37
CA LYS A 77 -17.10 -27.18 2.12
C LYS A 77 -18.33 -27.00 2.98
#